data_AF-Q8ZV27-F1
#
_entry.id   AF-Q8ZV27-F1
#
_cell.length_a   1.000
_cell.length_b   1.000
_cell.length_c   1.000
_cell.angle_alpha   90.00
_cell.angle_beta   90.00
_cell.angle_gamma   90.00
#
_symmetry.space_group_name_H-M   'P 1'
#
loop_
_entity.id
_entity.type
_entity.pdbx_description
1 polymer ?
#
loop_
_entity_poly.entity_id
_entity_poly.type
_entity_poly.pdbx_seq_one_letter_code
_entity_poly.pdbx_strand_id
1 'polypeptide(L)'
;MVWQLAEKAKHKIIEPVRRIDHDVLKAVLDLRAMWAVPKEVAVRYFDGVLKAQLAEALPQVVDVVGEYWTSHHYALVRGKYSSVAEGVDRILRTLEAL
;
A
#
# COMPACT_ATOMS: atom_id res chain seq x y z
N MET A 1 -13.43 9.83 -1.99
CA MET A 1 -12.55 8.70 -2.39
C MET A 1 -11.32 8.54 -1.49
N VAL A 2 -10.59 9.61 -1.11
CA VAL A 2 -9.35 9.49 -0.31
C VAL A 2 -9.56 8.81 1.05
N TRP A 3 -10.64 9.14 1.77
CA TRP A 3 -10.97 8.49 3.05
C TRP A 3 -11.14 6.96 2.91
N GLN A 4 -11.66 6.47 1.78
CA GLN A 4 -11.85 5.03 1.54
C GLN A 4 -10.51 4.32 1.35
N LEU A 5 -9.51 5.01 0.80
CA LEU A 5 -8.16 4.47 0.67
C LEU A 5 -7.49 4.38 2.06
N ALA A 6 -7.68 5.38 2.92
CA ALA A 6 -7.17 5.36 4.29
C ALA A 6 -7.81 4.22 5.12
N GLU A 7 -9.13 4.06 5.05
CA GLU A 7 -9.84 2.96 5.71
C GLU A 7 -9.40 1.58 5.19
N LYS A 8 -9.19 1.45 3.87
CA LYS A 8 -8.60 0.25 3.29
C LYS A 8 -7.20 -0.02 3.82
N ALA A 9 -6.34 0.99 3.90
CA ALA A 9 -4.97 0.82 4.39
C ALA A 9 -4.97 0.30 5.84
N LYS A 10 -5.82 0.88 6.70
CA LYS A 10 -5.99 0.45 8.08
C LYS A 10 -6.49 -1.00 8.18
N HIS A 11 -7.62 -1.31 7.56
CA HIS A 11 -8.28 -2.60 7.74
C HIS A 11 -7.72 -3.74 6.87
N LYS A 12 -6.99 -3.41 5.79
CA LYS A 12 -6.49 -4.39 4.82
C LYS A 12 -4.98 -4.55 4.80
N ILE A 13 -4.22 -3.61 5.35
CA ILE A 13 -2.76 -3.71 5.45
C ILE A 13 -2.34 -3.82 6.92
N ILE A 14 -2.71 -2.85 7.76
CA ILE A 14 -2.24 -2.81 9.16
C ILE A 14 -2.84 -3.96 9.99
N GLU A 15 -4.15 -4.20 9.87
CA GLU A 15 -4.82 -5.28 10.62
C GLU A 15 -4.49 -6.69 10.11
N PRO A 16 -4.48 -7.00 8.79
CA PRO A 16 -4.26 -8.35 8.29
C PRO A 16 -2.81 -8.79 8.16
N VAL A 17 -1.82 -7.92 8.36
CA VAL A 17 -0.43 -8.37 8.66
C VAL A 17 -0.42 -9.31 9.89
N ARG A 18 -1.53 -9.40 10.65
CA ARG A 18 -1.76 -10.39 11.72
C ARG A 18 -2.54 -11.66 11.30
N ARG A 19 -3.15 -11.72 10.10
CA ARG A 19 -3.70 -12.92 9.40
C ARG A 19 -4.37 -12.55 8.06
N ILE A 20 -3.95 -13.24 6.98
CA ILE A 20 -4.46 -13.32 5.58
C ILE A 20 -3.81 -12.36 4.55
N ASP A 21 -3.17 -12.96 3.53
CA ASP A 21 -2.13 -12.33 2.69
C ASP A 21 -2.63 -11.71 1.35
N HIS A 22 -3.74 -12.20 0.77
CA HIS A 22 -4.19 -11.74 -0.56
C HIS A 22 -4.81 -10.33 -0.56
N ASP A 23 -5.60 -10.02 0.47
CA ASP A 23 -6.26 -8.71 0.61
C ASP A 23 -5.25 -7.58 0.83
N VAL A 24 -4.09 -7.92 1.43
CA VAL A 24 -2.98 -7.01 1.69
C VAL A 24 -2.35 -6.53 0.39
N LEU A 25 -2.03 -7.44 -0.54
CA LEU A 25 -1.44 -7.08 -1.83
C LEU A 25 -2.35 -6.13 -2.61
N LYS A 26 -3.66 -6.43 -2.65
CA LYS A 26 -4.63 -5.56 -3.31
C LYS A 26 -4.67 -4.17 -2.68
N ALA A 27 -4.61 -4.06 -1.36
CA ALA A 27 -4.60 -2.78 -0.67
C ALA A 27 -3.33 -1.96 -0.94
N VAL A 28 -2.16 -2.60 -0.99
CA VAL A 28 -0.91 -1.94 -1.42
C VAL A 28 -1.05 -1.36 -2.84
N LEU A 29 -1.66 -2.13 -3.74
CA LEU A 29 -1.91 -1.68 -5.11
C LEU A 29 -2.94 -0.53 -5.17
N ASP A 30 -3.93 -0.50 -4.29
CA ASP A 30 -4.90 0.59 -4.19
C ASP A 30 -4.25 1.88 -3.66
N LEU A 31 -3.25 1.78 -2.78
CA LEU A 31 -2.54 2.94 -2.23
C LEU A 31 -1.85 3.78 -3.31
N ARG A 32 -1.50 3.21 -4.47
CA ARG A 32 -0.95 3.95 -5.61
C ARG A 32 -1.87 5.06 -6.12
N ALA A 33 -3.18 4.97 -5.85
CA ALA A 33 -4.11 6.05 -6.16
C ALA A 33 -3.76 7.37 -5.46
N MET A 34 -2.98 7.33 -4.36
CA MET A 34 -2.48 8.52 -3.69
C MET A 34 -1.61 9.41 -4.60
N TRP A 35 -0.95 8.85 -5.61
CA TRP A 35 -0.11 9.62 -6.55
C TRP A 35 -0.90 10.56 -7.46
N ALA A 36 -2.21 10.31 -7.60
CA ALA A 36 -3.10 11.15 -8.39
C ALA A 36 -3.88 12.17 -7.54
N VAL A 37 -3.66 12.17 -6.21
CA VAL A 37 -4.41 13.02 -5.27
C VAL A 37 -3.58 14.26 -4.94
N PRO A 38 -4.18 15.47 -4.92
CA PRO A 38 -3.50 16.68 -4.46
C PRO A 38 -2.98 16.52 -3.02
N LYS A 39 -1.75 16.97 -2.78
CA LYS A 39 -1.05 16.79 -1.49
C LYS A 39 -1.85 17.35 -0.32
N GLU A 40 -2.49 18.50 -0.50
CA GLU A 40 -3.28 19.21 0.51
C GLU A 40 -4.51 18.41 0.97
N VAL A 41 -5.03 17.54 0.11
CA VAL A 41 -6.12 16.62 0.45
C VAL A 41 -5.55 15.39 1.15
N ALA A 42 -4.45 14.84 0.64
CA ALA A 42 -3.85 13.61 1.18
C ALA A 42 -3.37 13.78 2.64
N VAL A 43 -2.76 14.91 3.00
CA VAL A 43 -2.28 15.18 4.38
C VAL A 43 -3.39 15.21 5.43
N ARG A 44 -4.66 15.43 5.04
CA ARG A 44 -5.80 15.42 5.98
C ARG A 44 -6.20 14.01 6.41
N TYR A 45 -5.88 13.01 5.61
CA TYR A 45 -6.31 11.62 5.82
C TYR A 45 -5.14 10.69 6.17
N PHE A 46 -3.94 11.01 5.70
CA PHE A 46 -2.70 10.36 6.12
C PHE A 46 -2.06 11.21 7.22
N ASP A 47 -2.60 11.11 8.43
CA ASP A 47 -2.02 11.81 9.59
C ASP A 47 -0.67 11.20 10.01
N GLY A 48 0.01 11.84 10.97
CA GLY A 48 1.32 11.39 11.44
C GLY A 48 1.32 9.99 12.05
N VAL A 49 0.21 9.57 12.66
CA VAL A 49 0.08 8.24 13.28
C VAL A 49 -0.05 7.18 12.21
N LEU A 50 -0.95 7.38 11.25
CA LEU A 50 -1.17 6.44 10.15
C LEU A 50 0.09 6.33 9.27
N LYS A 51 0.80 7.43 9.01
CA LYS A 51 2.08 7.38 8.28
C LYS A 51 3.11 6.53 9.00
N ALA A 52 3.28 6.70 10.31
CA ALA A 52 4.23 5.90 11.09
C ALA A 52 3.89 4.41 11.06
N GLN A 53 2.61 4.06 11.23
CA GLN A 53 2.15 2.68 11.17
C GLN A 53 2.35 2.05 9.78
N LEU A 54 2.11 2.81 8.71
CA LEU A 54 2.35 2.34 7.34
C LEU A 54 3.85 2.17 7.06
N ALA A 55 4.69 3.09 7.55
CA ALA A 55 6.14 2.99 7.40
C ALA A 55 6.70 1.72 8.08
N GLU A 56 6.12 1.33 9.21
CA GLU A 56 6.48 0.10 9.92
C GLU A 56 5.94 -1.17 9.24
N ALA A 57 4.69 -1.14 8.75
CA ALA A 57 4.01 -2.34 8.22
C ALA A 57 4.41 -2.67 6.78
N LEU A 58 4.56 -1.66 5.90
CA LEU A 58 4.77 -1.88 4.46
C LEU A 58 6.01 -2.72 4.10
N PRO A 59 7.17 -2.59 4.79
CA PRO A 59 8.31 -3.47 4.55
C PRO A 59 7.98 -4.95 4.81
N GLN A 60 7.24 -5.24 5.89
CA GLN A 60 6.85 -6.60 6.26
C GLN A 60 5.87 -7.22 5.25
N VAL A 61 5.07 -6.39 4.59
CA VAL A 61 4.14 -6.83 3.55
C VAL A 61 4.87 -7.43 2.36
N VAL A 62 6.04 -6.90 1.98
CA VAL A 62 6.82 -7.39 0.82
C VAL A 62 7.15 -8.87 0.98
N ASP A 63 7.55 -9.28 2.17
CA ASP A 63 7.92 -10.67 2.49
C ASP A 63 6.70 -11.60 2.45
N VAL A 64 5.54 -11.10 2.86
CA VAL A 64 4.30 -11.88 2.97
C VAL A 64 3.59 -12.05 1.62
N VAL A 65 3.62 -11.03 0.76
CA VAL A 65 2.83 -11.04 -0.49
C VAL A 65 3.64 -11.39 -1.74
N GLY A 66 4.96 -11.62 -1.59
CA GLY A 66 5.85 -11.99 -2.68
C GLY A 66 5.39 -13.25 -3.43
N GLU A 67 4.86 -14.25 -2.72
CA GLU A 67 4.33 -15.47 -3.33
C GLU A 67 3.12 -15.17 -4.25
N TYR A 68 2.19 -14.32 -3.79
CA TYR A 68 0.99 -13.96 -4.54
C TYR A 68 1.29 -13.09 -5.76
N TRP A 69 2.35 -12.28 -5.73
CA TRP A 69 2.76 -11.45 -6.87
C TRP A 69 3.04 -12.26 -8.14
N THR A 70 3.54 -13.49 -7.97
CA THR A 70 3.86 -14.36 -9.09
C THR A 70 2.64 -15.04 -9.72
N SER A 71 1.48 -14.98 -9.05
CA SER A 71 0.21 -15.54 -9.54
C SER A 71 -0.24 -14.91 -10.86
N HIS A 72 -0.91 -15.71 -11.68
CA HIS A 72 -1.57 -15.30 -12.91
C HIS A 72 -2.52 -14.09 -12.73
N HIS A 73 -3.13 -13.93 -11.55
CA HIS A 73 -4.04 -12.83 -11.21
C HIS A 73 -3.35 -11.45 -11.31
N TYR A 74 -2.03 -11.40 -11.12
CA TYR A 74 -1.25 -10.16 -11.13
C TYR A 74 -0.36 -10.02 -12.38
N ALA A 75 -0.52 -10.89 -13.39
CA ALA A 75 0.26 -10.80 -14.64
C ALA A 75 0.17 -9.42 -15.31
N LEU A 76 -1.03 -8.81 -15.34
CA LEU A 76 -1.23 -7.47 -15.91
C LEU A 76 -0.61 -6.36 -15.05
N VAL A 77 -0.54 -6.55 -13.73
CA VAL A 77 0.05 -5.56 -12.81
C VAL A 77 1.57 -5.62 -12.89
N ARG A 78 2.15 -6.81 -13.06
CA ARG A 78 3.59 -7.03 -13.32
C ARG A 78 4.10 -6.40 -14.61
N GLY A 79 3.22 -6.14 -15.58
CA GLY A 79 3.57 -5.36 -16.77
C GLY A 79 3.83 -3.87 -16.48
N LYS A 80 3.41 -3.35 -15.30
CA LYS A 80 3.56 -1.94 -14.91
C LYS A 80 4.56 -1.71 -13.76
N TYR A 81 4.89 -2.74 -12.99
CA TYR A 81 5.82 -2.68 -11.86
C TYR A 81 6.69 -3.93 -11.88
N SER A 82 7.99 -3.78 -11.64
CA SER A 82 8.92 -4.90 -11.68
C SER A 82 8.74 -5.83 -10.48
N SER A 83 8.37 -5.28 -9.31
CA SER A 83 8.17 -6.02 -8.06
C SER A 83 7.21 -5.33 -7.09
N VAL A 84 6.71 -6.07 -6.10
CA VAL A 84 5.97 -5.48 -4.98
C VAL A 84 6.86 -4.54 -4.17
N ALA A 85 8.13 -4.89 -3.99
CA ALA A 85 9.11 -4.09 -3.27
C ALA A 85 9.25 -2.68 -3.87
N GLU A 86 9.34 -2.58 -5.20
CA GLU A 86 9.37 -1.30 -5.91
C GLU A 86 8.09 -0.47 -5.65
N GLY A 87 6.92 -1.13 -5.69
CA GLY A 87 5.65 -0.49 -5.40
C GLY A 87 5.59 0.06 -3.97
N VAL A 88 6.08 -0.72 -3.01
CA VAL A 88 6.16 -0.35 -1.59
C VAL A 88 7.13 0.80 -1.37
N ASP A 89 8.35 0.75 -1.92
CA ASP A 89 9.35 1.83 -1.79
C ASP A 89 8.78 3.17 -2.27
N ARG A 90 8.10 3.15 -3.43
CA ARG A 90 7.49 4.35 -3.98
C ARG A 90 6.34 4.89 -3.12
N ILE A 91 5.56 4.02 -2.48
CA ILE A 91 4.52 4.43 -1.52
C ILE A 91 5.16 5.09 -0.30
N LEU A 92 6.22 4.49 0.26
CA LEU A 92 6.94 5.05 1.42
C LEU A 92 7.48 6.45 1.14
N ARG A 93 8.19 6.64 0.02
CA ARG A 93 8.67 7.97 -0.40
C ARG A 93 7.54 8.97 -0.59
N THR A 94 6.38 8.51 -1.08
CA THR A 94 5.22 9.39 -1.22
C THR A 94 4.69 9.80 0.15
N LEU A 95 4.59 8.87 1.11
CA LEU A 95 4.14 9.16 2.47
C LEU A 95 5.07 10.14 3.21
N GLU A 96 6.38 10.02 3.01
CA GLU A 96 7.39 10.95 3.53
C GLU A 96 7.24 12.36 2.93
N ALA A 97 6.87 12.42 1.64
CA ALA A 97 6.69 13.67 0.92
C ALA A 97 5.33 14.34 1.17
N LEU A 98 4.35 13.64 1.75
CA LEU A 98 3.07 14.22 2.20
C LEU A 98 3.30 15.07 3.45
#